data_AF-A0A964H9F4-F1
#
_entry.id   AF-A0A964H9F4-F1
#
_cell.length_a   1.000
_cell.length_b   1.000
_cell.length_c   1.000
_cell.angle_alpha   90.00
_cell.angle_beta   90.00
_cell.angle_gamma   90.00
#
_symmetry.space_group_name_H-M   'P 1'
#
loop_
_entity.id
_entity.type
_entity.pdbx_description
1 polymer ?
#
loop_
_entity_poly.entity_id
_entity_poly.type
_entity_poly.pdbx_seq_one_letter_code
_entity_poly.pdbx_strand_id
1 'polypeptide(L)'
;MYRPIRIAVIAACCLIMAATACLAAPMGTAAVRNAAPVAPASSGVQAAEPYGGAGLITFSNGIVIDTDRGQPALPAGLTIDGYAPGETGYYIVQFAGPVQQDWKRELEARGATLLDYLPNYAFVVRMKSDAERDVRSLAAVRWVGPYQPAYKISGQPEFAVKSGRRTVVVMLHRGEDLARAGEALAALGAQV
;
A
#
# COMPACT_ATOMS: atom_id res chain seq x y z
N MET A 1 17.63 10.90 -0.39
CA MET A 1 17.40 12.20 0.28
C MET A 1 16.04 12.71 -0.18
N TYR A 2 15.00 12.55 0.63
CA TYR A 2 13.63 12.98 0.30
C TYR A 2 13.53 14.50 0.52
N ARG A 3 13.07 15.26 -0.48
CA ARG A 3 12.80 16.71 -0.33
C ARG A 3 11.28 16.91 -0.24
N PRO A 4 10.71 17.16 0.96
CA PRO A 4 9.28 17.40 1.09
C PRO A 4 8.91 18.80 0.54
N ILE A 5 7.83 18.90 -0.25
CA ILE A 5 7.21 20.20 -0.62
C ILE A 5 5.92 20.38 0.18
N ARG A 6 5.74 21.57 0.77
CA ARG A 6 4.52 22.00 1.46
C ARG A 6 3.62 22.76 0.49
N ILE A 7 2.39 22.28 0.25
CA ILE A 7 1.49 22.79 -0.81
C ILE A 7 0.07 22.97 -0.28
N ALA A 8 -0.64 24.05 -0.60
CA ALA A 8 -2.01 24.29 -0.13
C ALA A 8 -3.10 23.83 -1.11
N VAL A 9 -4.02 22.91 -0.76
CA VAL A 9 -5.12 22.42 -1.64
C VAL A 9 -6.51 22.68 -1.04
N ILE A 10 -7.49 23.01 -1.89
CA ILE A 10 -8.89 23.30 -1.57
C ILE A 10 -9.76 22.08 -1.84
N ALA A 11 -10.39 21.53 -0.81
CA ALA A 11 -11.54 20.63 -1.00
C ALA A 11 -12.81 21.41 -0.65
N ALA A 12 -13.92 21.14 -1.34
CA ALA A 12 -15.26 21.57 -0.95
C ALA A 12 -16.18 20.35 -1.10
N CYS A 13 -16.80 19.87 -0.03
CA CYS A 13 -17.93 18.95 -0.16
C CYS A 13 -18.86 18.95 1.05
N CYS A 14 -20.14 18.89 0.69
CA CYS A 14 -21.36 19.02 1.47
C CYS A 14 -21.72 17.74 2.27
N LEU A 15 -22.72 17.95 3.12
CA LEU A 15 -23.30 17.17 4.22
C LEU A 15 -23.71 15.71 3.94
N ILE A 16 -23.76 14.87 4.98
CA ILE A 16 -24.98 14.23 5.54
C ILE A 16 -24.63 13.28 6.72
N MET A 17 -25.45 13.35 7.77
CA MET A 17 -25.47 12.61 9.05
C MET A 17 -25.93 11.14 8.96
N ALA A 18 -25.51 10.32 9.94
CA ALA A 18 -26.33 9.51 10.88
C ALA A 18 -25.42 8.45 11.60
N ALA A 19 -25.33 8.41 12.94
CA ALA A 19 -26.16 7.65 13.91
C ALA A 19 -25.96 6.11 13.78
N THR A 20 -25.76 5.23 14.77
CA THR A 20 -26.05 5.15 16.21
C THR A 20 -25.26 3.96 16.82
N ALA A 21 -25.10 3.95 18.16
CA ALA A 21 -24.36 3.04 19.03
C ALA A 21 -24.75 1.54 19.04
N CYS A 22 -23.85 0.67 19.53
CA CYS A 22 -24.23 -0.54 20.27
C CYS A 22 -23.15 -1.01 21.28
N LEU A 23 -23.66 -1.70 22.30
CA LEU A 23 -23.15 -1.97 23.66
C LEU A 23 -21.91 -2.87 23.82
N ALA A 24 -21.32 -2.72 25.00
CA ALA A 24 -20.29 -3.55 25.63
C ALA A 24 -20.78 -4.96 26.05
N ALA A 25 -19.84 -5.91 26.13
CA ALA A 25 -19.98 -7.22 26.80
C ALA A 25 -18.57 -7.76 27.20
N PRO A 26 -18.45 -8.74 28.11
CA PRO A 26 -17.56 -8.65 29.27
C PRO A 26 -16.28 -9.51 29.21
N MET A 27 -15.40 -9.22 30.16
CA MET A 27 -14.10 -9.87 30.38
C MET A 27 -14.28 -11.32 30.86
N GLY A 28 -13.69 -12.26 30.11
CA GLY A 28 -13.58 -13.68 30.48
C GLY A 28 -12.18 -14.00 31.02
N THR A 29 -12.15 -14.63 32.19
CA THR A 29 -10.97 -15.13 32.92
C THR A 29 -10.18 -16.17 32.12
N ALA A 30 -8.88 -15.93 31.92
CA ALA A 30 -7.95 -16.89 31.33
C ALA A 30 -7.36 -17.81 32.42
N ALA A 31 -7.58 -19.13 32.28
CA ALA A 31 -6.93 -20.15 33.08
C ALA A 31 -5.53 -20.47 32.52
N VAL A 32 -4.53 -20.47 33.39
CA VAL A 32 -3.14 -20.85 33.10
C VAL A 32 -3.07 -22.34 32.77
N ARG A 33 -2.54 -22.69 31.59
CA ARG A 33 -2.15 -24.06 31.24
C ARG A 33 -0.63 -24.21 31.37
N ASN A 34 -0.20 -25.21 32.14
CA ASN A 34 1.20 -25.59 32.28
C ASN A 34 1.77 -26.08 30.94
N ALA A 35 2.99 -25.64 30.63
CA ALA A 35 3.74 -26.02 29.45
C ALA A 35 4.28 -27.45 29.56
N ALA A 36 4.09 -28.24 28.50
CA ALA A 36 4.73 -29.53 28.29
C ALA A 36 6.21 -29.34 27.84
N PRO A 37 7.10 -30.33 28.06
CA PRO A 37 8.54 -30.16 27.85
C PRO A 37 8.92 -30.06 26.36
N VAL A 38 9.83 -29.12 26.07
CA VAL A 38 10.38 -28.87 24.73
C VAL A 38 11.50 -29.87 24.43
N ALA A 39 11.33 -30.68 23.38
CA ALA A 39 12.38 -31.53 22.82
C ALA A 39 13.36 -30.69 21.95
N PRO A 40 14.65 -31.07 21.81
CA PRO A 40 15.64 -30.26 21.13
C PRO A 40 15.45 -30.25 19.61
N ALA A 41 15.61 -29.07 19.02
CA ALA A 41 15.42 -28.78 17.60
C ALA A 41 16.52 -29.42 16.73
N SER A 42 16.09 -30.08 15.65
CA SER A 42 16.96 -30.51 14.55
C SER A 42 17.26 -29.33 13.61
N SER A 43 18.54 -29.11 13.32
CA SER A 43 19.03 -28.13 12.34
C SER A 43 18.54 -28.45 10.92
N GLY A 44 17.43 -27.84 10.54
CA GLY A 44 17.01 -27.65 9.16
C GLY A 44 16.77 -26.15 8.95
N VAL A 45 17.14 -25.62 7.79
CA VAL A 45 16.71 -24.27 7.38
C VAL A 45 15.19 -24.32 7.26
N GLN A 46 14.48 -23.98 8.34
CA GLN A 46 13.04 -23.85 8.34
C GLN A 46 12.71 -22.69 7.41
N ALA A 47 11.97 -22.97 6.32
CA ALA A 47 11.32 -21.91 5.59
C ALA A 47 10.51 -21.10 6.62
N ALA A 48 10.82 -19.82 6.77
CA ALA A 48 10.14 -18.99 7.74
C ALA A 48 8.65 -18.97 7.38
N GLU A 49 7.84 -19.65 8.18
CA GLU A 49 6.39 -19.65 8.06
C GLU A 49 5.91 -18.20 8.05
N PRO A 50 5.06 -17.79 7.10
CA PRO A 50 4.49 -16.46 7.11
C PRO A 50 3.83 -16.22 8.47
N TYR A 51 4.19 -15.14 9.15
CA TYR A 51 3.51 -14.78 10.38
C TYR A 51 2.04 -14.48 10.09
N GLY A 52 1.17 -14.72 11.08
CA GLY A 52 -0.28 -14.49 10.94
C GLY A 52 -0.58 -13.08 10.41
N GLY A 53 -1.34 -13.01 9.31
CA GLY A 53 -1.67 -11.74 8.65
C GLY A 53 -0.77 -11.34 7.48
N ALA A 54 0.18 -12.19 7.06
CA ALA A 54 1.05 -11.91 5.91
C ALA A 54 0.29 -11.63 4.59
N GLY A 55 -0.98 -12.00 4.45
CA GLY A 55 -1.83 -11.65 3.31
C GLY A 55 -2.43 -10.23 3.37
N LEU A 56 -2.18 -9.47 4.44
CA LEU A 56 -2.77 -8.14 4.61
C LEU A 56 -1.79 -7.04 4.20
N ILE A 57 -2.21 -6.07 3.40
CA ILE A 57 -1.43 -4.86 3.13
C ILE A 57 -2.18 -3.68 3.71
N THR A 58 -1.60 -3.03 4.73
CA THR A 58 -2.24 -1.93 5.47
C THR A 58 -1.65 -0.58 5.07
N PHE A 59 -2.52 0.41 4.84
CA PHE A 59 -2.14 1.79 4.55
C PHE A 59 -2.42 2.71 5.75
N SER A 60 -1.78 3.88 5.76
CA SER A 60 -1.90 4.85 6.87
C SER A 60 -3.32 5.42 7.04
N ASN A 61 -4.16 5.30 6.02
CA ASN A 61 -5.57 5.69 6.03
C ASN A 61 -6.54 4.58 6.45
N GLY A 62 -6.02 3.46 6.95
CA GLY A 62 -6.84 2.35 7.43
C GLY A 62 -7.40 1.47 6.32
N ILE A 63 -7.11 1.75 5.05
CA ILE A 63 -7.41 0.82 3.98
C ILE A 63 -6.54 -0.43 4.14
N VAL A 64 -7.15 -1.59 3.99
CA VAL A 64 -6.49 -2.89 4.04
C VAL A 64 -6.81 -3.67 2.78
N ILE A 65 -5.79 -4.21 2.13
CA ILE A 65 -5.93 -5.20 1.06
C ILE A 65 -5.75 -6.57 1.70
N ASP A 66 -6.75 -7.43 1.56
CA ASP A 66 -6.62 -8.87 1.82
C ASP A 66 -6.28 -9.54 0.48
N THR A 67 -5.02 -9.92 0.28
CA THR A 67 -4.53 -10.39 -1.02
C THR A 67 -5.07 -11.76 -1.41
N ASP A 68 -5.70 -12.48 -0.49
CA ASP A 68 -6.44 -13.72 -0.78
C ASP A 68 -7.86 -13.44 -1.31
N ARG A 69 -8.39 -12.24 -1.03
CA ARG A 69 -9.71 -11.78 -1.50
C ARG A 69 -9.61 -10.79 -2.67
N GLY A 70 -8.44 -10.20 -2.89
CA GLY A 70 -8.18 -9.24 -3.94
C GLY A 70 -8.36 -7.78 -3.51
N GLN A 71 -8.62 -6.92 -4.49
CA GLN A 71 -8.72 -5.47 -4.30
C GLN A 71 -9.97 -5.12 -3.45
N PRO A 72 -9.86 -4.32 -2.37
CA PRO A 72 -11.02 -3.86 -1.63
C PRO A 72 -11.88 -2.91 -2.49
N ALA A 73 -13.16 -2.75 -2.10
CA ALA A 73 -14.01 -1.71 -2.68
C ALA A 73 -13.48 -0.32 -2.28
N LEU A 74 -13.29 0.55 -3.27
CA LEU A 74 -12.72 1.88 -3.09
C LEU A 74 -13.69 2.96 -3.60
N PRO A 75 -13.63 4.20 -3.06
CA PRO A 75 -14.49 5.29 -3.50
C PRO A 75 -14.31 5.61 -4.99
N ALA A 76 -15.42 5.86 -5.68
CA ALA A 76 -15.41 6.35 -7.06
C ALA A 76 -14.59 7.66 -7.14
N GLY A 77 -13.68 7.74 -8.10
CA GLY A 77 -12.74 8.86 -8.27
C GLY A 77 -11.40 8.71 -7.56
N LEU A 78 -11.22 7.67 -6.74
CA LEU A 78 -9.93 7.28 -6.16
C LEU A 78 -9.44 5.91 -6.66
N THR A 79 -9.95 5.51 -7.82
CA THR A 79 -9.65 4.25 -8.50
C THR A 79 -9.27 4.50 -9.95
N ILE A 80 -8.40 3.65 -10.47
CA ILE A 80 -8.12 3.45 -11.89
C ILE A 80 -8.40 1.98 -12.21
N ASP A 81 -8.86 1.72 -13.44
CA ASP A 81 -9.10 0.34 -13.92
C ASP A 81 -7.78 -0.39 -14.17
N GLY A 82 -6.74 0.35 -14.53
CA GLY A 82 -5.41 -0.15 -14.85
C GLY A 82 -4.66 0.85 -15.72
N TYR A 83 -3.58 0.38 -16.32
CA TYR A 83 -2.77 1.15 -17.27
C TYR A 83 -2.96 0.58 -18.67
N ALA A 84 -2.93 1.43 -19.69
CA ALA A 84 -3.04 1.00 -21.08
C ALA A 84 -1.86 0.07 -21.48
N PRO A 85 -2.00 -0.76 -22.53
CA PRO A 85 -0.88 -1.57 -23.02
C PRO A 85 0.37 -0.74 -23.31
N GLY A 86 1.53 -1.18 -22.81
CA GLY A 86 2.80 -0.46 -22.90
C GLY A 86 2.95 0.76 -21.98
N GLU A 87 1.89 1.24 -21.34
CA GLU A 87 1.94 2.36 -20.40
C GLU A 87 2.70 1.98 -19.12
N THR A 88 3.52 2.91 -18.63
CA THR A 88 4.24 2.74 -17.36
C THR A 88 3.37 3.20 -16.21
N GLY A 89 3.19 2.33 -15.23
CA GLY A 89 2.34 2.54 -14.08
C GLY A 89 2.99 2.14 -12.77
N TYR A 90 2.26 2.43 -11.68
CA TYR A 90 2.62 2.03 -10.33
C TYR A 90 1.77 0.84 -9.90
N TYR A 91 2.45 -0.18 -9.39
CA TYR A 91 1.83 -1.42 -8.94
C TYR A 91 2.31 -1.73 -7.53
N ILE A 92 1.55 -2.56 -6.84
CA ILE A 92 1.99 -3.22 -5.63
C ILE A 92 2.31 -4.67 -6.00
N VAL A 93 3.47 -5.14 -5.59
CA VAL A 93 3.86 -6.55 -5.70
C VAL A 93 4.10 -7.09 -4.30
N GLN A 94 3.39 -8.15 -3.96
CA GLN A 94 3.59 -8.90 -2.71
C GLN A 94 4.30 -10.22 -3.01
N PHE A 95 5.40 -10.47 -2.30
CA PHE A 95 6.10 -11.75 -2.37
C PHE A 95 5.40 -12.83 -1.53
N ALA A 96 5.63 -14.09 -1.88
CA ALA A 96 5.03 -15.26 -1.20
C ALA A 96 5.56 -15.49 0.23
N GLY A 97 6.66 -14.83 0.62
CA GLY A 97 7.26 -14.94 1.94
C GLY A 97 8.35 -13.89 2.16
N PRO A 98 9.23 -14.09 3.15
CA PRO A 98 10.35 -13.18 3.42
C PRO A 98 11.16 -12.88 2.16
N VAL A 99 11.34 -11.60 1.90
CA VAL A 99 11.86 -11.08 0.63
C VAL A 99 13.32 -11.48 0.47
N GLN A 100 13.61 -12.28 -0.55
CA GLN A 100 14.97 -12.68 -0.90
C GLN A 100 15.59 -11.70 -1.89
N GLN A 101 16.92 -11.56 -1.85
CA GLN A 101 17.64 -10.70 -2.78
C GLN A 101 17.44 -11.14 -4.24
N ASP A 102 17.33 -12.44 -4.46
CA ASP A 102 17.21 -13.04 -5.80
C ASP A 102 15.85 -12.74 -6.43
N TRP A 103 14.78 -12.76 -5.63
CA TRP A 103 13.43 -12.39 -6.08
C TRP A 103 13.35 -10.92 -6.50
N LYS A 104 14.06 -10.03 -5.80
CA LYS A 104 14.15 -8.60 -6.18
C LYS A 104 14.85 -8.44 -7.53
N ARG A 105 15.98 -9.15 -7.74
CA ARG A 105 16.71 -9.13 -9.01
C ARG A 105 15.88 -9.70 -10.15
N GLU A 106 15.09 -10.74 -9.89
CA GLU A 106 14.20 -11.33 -10.89
C GLU A 106 13.11 -10.34 -11.33
N LEU A 107 12.50 -9.61 -10.39
CA LEU A 107 11.57 -8.53 -10.74
C LEU A 107 12.24 -7.44 -11.58
N GLU A 108 13.43 -7.00 -11.20
CA GLU A 108 14.19 -5.99 -11.94
C GLU A 108 14.54 -6.45 -13.35
N ALA A 109 14.91 -7.73 -13.52
CA ALA A 109 15.18 -8.33 -14.82
C ALA A 109 13.93 -8.39 -15.74
N ARG A 110 12.71 -8.37 -15.17
CA ARG A 110 11.46 -8.25 -15.92
C ARG A 110 11.03 -6.80 -16.19
N GLY A 111 11.89 -5.83 -15.88
CA GLY A 111 11.63 -4.42 -16.15
C GLY A 111 10.83 -3.71 -15.05
N ALA A 112 10.73 -4.30 -13.86
CA ALA A 112 10.17 -3.61 -12.69
C ALA A 112 11.23 -2.82 -11.94
N THR A 113 10.91 -1.59 -11.54
CA THR A 113 11.74 -0.79 -10.64
C THR A 113 11.14 -0.83 -9.25
N LEU A 114 11.86 -1.38 -8.26
CA LEU A 114 11.42 -1.35 -6.86
C LEU A 114 11.58 0.06 -6.27
N LEU A 115 10.55 0.54 -5.58
CA LEU A 115 10.52 1.89 -5.03
C LEU A 115 10.44 1.90 -3.51
N ASP A 116 9.26 1.62 -2.95
CA ASP A 116 8.99 1.73 -1.52
C ASP A 116 8.49 0.40 -0.98
N TYR A 117 8.93 0.06 0.24
CA TYR A 117 8.45 -1.11 0.94
C TYR A 117 7.08 -0.83 1.59
N LEU A 118 6.18 -1.80 1.49
CA LEU A 118 4.92 -1.87 2.20
C LEU A 118 4.98 -3.06 3.19
N PRO A 119 4.18 -3.03 4.27
CA PRO A 119 4.13 -4.15 5.21
C PRO A 119 3.86 -5.49 4.52
N ASN A 120 4.28 -6.58 5.17
CA ASN A 120 3.99 -7.95 4.78
C ASN A 120 4.51 -8.32 3.38
N TYR A 121 5.82 -8.10 3.17
CA TYR A 121 6.58 -8.50 1.98
C TYR A 121 6.09 -7.86 0.68
N ALA A 122 5.51 -6.66 0.77
CA ALA A 122 5.01 -5.94 -0.38
C ALA A 122 5.92 -4.76 -0.75
N PHE A 123 5.93 -4.40 -2.03
CA PHE A 123 6.62 -3.21 -2.54
C PHE A 123 5.72 -2.47 -3.51
N VAL A 124 5.83 -1.15 -3.50
CA VAL A 124 5.45 -0.32 -4.64
C VAL A 124 6.53 -0.47 -5.69
N VAL A 125 6.11 -0.80 -6.91
CA VAL A 125 6.99 -0.96 -8.08
C VAL A 125 6.49 -0.09 -9.23
N ARG A 126 7.42 0.40 -10.04
CA ARG A 126 7.12 1.06 -11.31
C ARG A 126 7.48 0.14 -12.46
N MET A 127 6.52 -0.17 -13.33
CA MET A 127 6.73 -1.06 -14.48
C MET A 127 5.72 -0.78 -15.59
N LYS A 128 5.96 -1.32 -16.79
CA LYS A 128 4.96 -1.31 -17.87
C LYS A 128 3.86 -2.33 -17.60
N SER A 129 2.66 -2.09 -18.13
CA SER A 129 1.54 -3.06 -18.07
C SER A 129 1.89 -4.43 -18.66
N ASP A 130 2.77 -4.50 -19.66
CA ASP A 130 3.21 -5.80 -20.20
C ASP A 130 4.11 -6.57 -19.21
N ALA A 131 5.00 -5.85 -18.52
CA ALA A 131 5.88 -6.42 -17.49
C ALA A 131 5.09 -6.88 -16.25
N GLU A 132 3.97 -6.24 -15.94
CA GLU A 132 3.07 -6.66 -14.87
C GLU A 132 2.59 -8.09 -15.04
N ARG A 133 2.19 -8.46 -16.27
CA ARG A 133 1.72 -9.81 -16.59
C ARG A 133 2.81 -10.86 -16.37
N ASP A 134 4.04 -10.53 -16.76
CA ASP A 134 5.20 -11.39 -16.56
C ASP A 134 5.54 -11.56 -15.07
N VAL A 135 5.55 -10.46 -14.31
CA VAL A 135 5.83 -10.47 -12.87
C VAL A 135 4.77 -11.27 -12.11
N ARG A 136 3.50 -11.16 -12.50
CA ARG A 136 2.39 -11.94 -11.92
C ARG A 136 2.58 -13.46 -12.08
N SER A 137 3.32 -13.91 -13.08
CA SER A 137 3.58 -15.34 -13.33
C SER A 137 4.70 -15.95 -12.48
N LEU A 138 5.45 -15.13 -11.74
CA LEU A 138 6.58 -15.60 -10.94
C LEU A 138 6.11 -16.37 -9.70
N ALA A 139 6.71 -17.54 -9.44
CA ALA A 139 6.39 -18.34 -8.25
C ALA A 139 6.70 -17.61 -6.92
N ALA A 140 7.64 -16.67 -6.96
CA ALA A 140 7.99 -15.83 -5.81
C ALA A 140 6.90 -14.79 -5.48
N VAL A 141 5.96 -14.52 -6.39
CA VAL A 141 4.96 -13.46 -6.27
C VAL A 141 3.62 -14.07 -5.83
N ARG A 142 3.07 -13.54 -4.74
CA ARG A 142 1.74 -13.91 -4.23
C ARG A 142 0.65 -13.09 -4.91
N TRP A 143 0.88 -11.78 -5.04
CA TRP A 143 -0.16 -10.86 -5.50
C TRP A 143 0.44 -9.67 -6.22
N VAL A 144 -0.26 -9.21 -7.26
CA VAL A 144 0.05 -8.00 -8.01
C VAL A 144 -1.24 -7.22 -8.24
N GLY A 145 -1.19 -5.89 -8.07
CA GLY A 145 -2.33 -5.02 -8.38
C GLY A 145 -1.92 -3.56 -8.56
N PRO A 146 -2.78 -2.73 -9.18
CA PRO A 146 -2.50 -1.31 -9.37
C PRO A 146 -2.38 -0.57 -8.03
N TYR A 147 -1.41 0.34 -7.93
CA TYR A 147 -1.25 1.22 -6.77
C TYR A 147 -2.23 2.39 -6.88
N GLN A 148 -3.45 2.15 -6.41
CA GLN A 148 -4.60 3.05 -6.55
C GLN A 148 -4.37 4.42 -5.91
N PRO A 149 -4.99 5.49 -6.46
CA PRO A 149 -4.98 6.81 -5.84
C PRO A 149 -5.45 6.80 -4.38
N ALA A 150 -6.45 5.98 -4.04
CA ALA A 150 -6.96 5.85 -2.67
C ALA A 150 -5.88 5.52 -1.63
N TYR A 151 -4.85 4.76 -2.01
CA TYR A 151 -3.79 4.31 -1.10
C TYR A 151 -2.75 5.39 -0.82
N LYS A 152 -2.69 6.45 -1.64
CA LYS A 152 -1.68 7.51 -1.58
C LYS A 152 -2.03 8.62 -0.59
N ILE A 153 -3.28 8.68 -0.15
CA ILE A 153 -3.79 9.73 0.73
C ILE A 153 -3.58 9.31 2.19
N SER A 154 -2.93 10.17 2.96
CA SER A 154 -2.68 9.95 4.39
C SER A 154 -3.97 9.90 5.20
N GLY A 155 -4.01 9.03 6.21
CA GLY A 155 -5.14 8.90 7.15
C GLY A 155 -5.24 9.98 8.22
N GLN A 156 -4.39 11.00 8.16
CA GLN A 156 -4.37 12.00 9.21
C GLN A 156 -5.67 12.83 9.25
N PRO A 157 -6.12 13.31 10.42
CA PRO A 157 -7.38 14.02 10.57
C PRO A 157 -7.50 15.25 9.66
N GLU A 158 -6.38 15.86 9.28
CA GLU A 158 -6.33 16.95 8.33
C GLU A 158 -6.73 16.58 6.89
N PHE A 159 -6.96 15.31 6.57
CA PHE A 159 -7.55 14.90 5.30
C PHE A 159 -9.05 14.60 5.41
N ALA A 160 -9.64 14.60 6.62
CA ALA A 160 -11.05 14.31 6.84
C ALA A 160 -12.00 15.51 6.61
N VAL A 161 -11.57 16.75 6.92
CA VAL A 161 -12.38 17.96 6.64
C VAL A 161 -12.37 18.26 5.14
N LYS A 162 -13.56 18.31 4.56
CA LYS A 162 -13.79 18.47 3.12
C LYS A 162 -13.83 19.93 2.66
N SER A 163 -13.47 20.89 3.51
CA SER A 163 -13.57 22.33 3.25
C SER A 163 -12.33 23.09 3.74
N GLY A 164 -11.91 24.12 3.01
CA GLY A 164 -10.85 25.05 3.41
C GLY A 164 -9.51 24.84 2.70
N ARG A 165 -8.53 25.69 3.03
CA ARG A 165 -7.15 25.60 2.51
C ARG A 165 -6.30 24.83 3.50
N ARG A 166 -5.48 23.89 3.02
CA ARG A 166 -4.58 23.12 3.88
C ARG A 166 -3.24 22.89 3.24
N THR A 167 -2.19 23.13 4.01
CA THR A 167 -0.83 22.75 3.65
C THR A 167 -0.66 21.25 3.78
N VAL A 168 -0.41 20.57 2.68
CA VAL A 168 -0.11 19.15 2.57
C VAL A 168 1.35 18.98 2.17
N VAL A 169 1.94 17.83 2.50
CA VAL A 169 3.26 17.46 1.98
C VAL A 169 3.07 16.45 0.86
N VAL A 170 3.55 16.79 -0.34
CA VAL A 170 3.56 15.86 -1.47
C VAL A 170 4.92 15.19 -1.56
N MET A 171 4.90 13.87 -1.57
CA MET A 171 6.06 13.01 -1.67
C MET A 171 6.09 12.37 -3.06
N LEU A 172 7.22 12.50 -3.76
CA LEU A 172 7.42 11.89 -5.06
C LEU A 172 8.33 10.67 -4.94
N HIS A 173 8.00 9.62 -5.69
CA HIS A 173 8.89 8.47 -5.82
C HIS A 173 10.20 8.87 -6.51
N ARG A 174 11.24 8.06 -6.30
CA ARG A 174 12.55 8.29 -6.92
C ARG A 174 12.42 8.29 -8.45
N GLY A 175 13.01 9.31 -9.08
CA GLY A 175 13.04 9.45 -10.55
C GLY A 175 11.87 10.21 -11.14
N GLU A 176 11.00 10.78 -10.30
CA GLU A 176 9.97 11.74 -10.72
C GLU A 176 10.53 13.17 -10.77
N ASP A 177 9.92 14.01 -11.63
CA ASP A 177 10.30 15.40 -11.82
C ASP A 177 9.53 16.33 -10.88
N LEU A 178 10.27 17.00 -10.00
CA LEU A 178 9.73 17.90 -9.00
C LEU A 178 9.09 19.16 -9.60
N ALA A 179 9.71 19.74 -10.64
CA ALA A 179 9.22 20.96 -11.28
C ALA A 179 7.91 20.67 -12.02
N ARG A 180 7.88 19.58 -12.78
CA ARG A 180 6.68 19.12 -13.49
C ARG A 180 5.53 18.81 -12.52
N ALA A 181 5.84 18.16 -11.39
CA ALA A 181 4.84 17.92 -10.36
C ALA A 181 4.30 19.23 -9.76
N GLY A 182 5.18 20.20 -9.51
CA GLY A 182 4.79 21.53 -9.03
C GLY A 182 3.89 22.27 -10.01
N GLU A 183 4.22 22.28 -11.30
CA GLU A 183 3.39 22.87 -12.36
C GLU A 183 2.02 22.21 -12.45
N ALA A 184 1.96 20.88 -12.39
CA ALA A 184 0.70 20.13 -12.40
C ALA A 184 -0.16 20.47 -11.18
N LEU A 185 0.44 20.61 -10.00
CA LEU A 185 -0.29 21.00 -8.78
C LEU A 185 -0.75 22.45 -8.83
N ALA A 186 0.06 23.37 -9.37
CA ALA A 186 -0.31 24.75 -9.58
C ALA A 186 -1.48 24.89 -10.56
N ALA A 187 -1.50 24.09 -11.63
CA ALA A 187 -2.61 24.03 -12.58
C ALA A 187 -3.93 23.55 -11.94
N LEU A 188 -3.84 22.76 -10.86
CA LEU A 188 -4.99 22.35 -10.03
C LEU A 188 -5.38 23.41 -8.97
N GLY A 189 -4.74 24.59 -8.99
CA GLY A 189 -5.02 25.69 -8.07
C GLY A 189 -4.24 25.63 -6.75
N ALA A 190 -3.25 24.74 -6.66
CA ALA A 190 -2.39 24.67 -5.49
C ALA A 190 -1.37 25.82 -5.49
N GLN A 191 -0.99 26.28 -4.29
CA GLN A 191 0.16 27.17 -4.13
C GLN A 191 1.36 26.32 -3.74
N VAL A 192 2.37 26.29 -4.64
CA VAL A 192 3.56 25.43 -4.58
C VAL A 192 4.81 26.27 -4.34
#